data_AF-A0AAD9C5N4-F1
#
_entry.id   AF-A0AAD9C5N4-F1
#
_cell.length_a   1.000
_cell.length_b   1.000
_cell.length_c   1.000
_cell.angle_alpha   90.00
_cell.angle_beta   90.00
_cell.angle_gamma   90.00
#
_symmetry.space_group_name_H-M   'P 1'
#
loop_
_entity.id
_entity.type
_entity.pdbx_description
1 polymer ?
#
loop_
_entity_poly.entity_id
_entity_poly.type
_entity_poly.pdbx_seq_one_letter_code
_entity_poly.pdbx_strand_id
1 'polypeptide(L)'
;MARSFSSLSDDSEEAVARYLSRQWVELGLTDVHLSNHTVLLSLPGSTPNTITDRSSHQCFLPNGIPCDQRGPNDLPKQQFSYAAYSAVGSLQVLYHRPVLTFP
;
A
#
# COMPACT_ATOMS: atom_id res chain seq x y z
N MET A 1 3.55 30.96 4.33
CA MET A 1 2.23 30.28 4.25
C MET A 1 2.44 28.89 3.69
N ALA A 2 2.42 27.86 4.54
CA ALA A 2 2.43 26.47 4.09
C ALA A 2 1.00 26.08 3.70
N ARG A 3 0.76 25.82 2.41
CA ARG A 3 -0.51 25.22 1.95
C ARG A 3 -0.49 23.75 2.33
N SER A 4 -1.17 23.39 3.42
CA SER A 4 -1.39 21.99 3.79
C SER A 4 -2.35 21.35 2.81
N PHE A 5 -1.86 20.40 2.01
CA PHE A 5 -2.65 19.53 1.14
C PHE A 5 -3.47 18.48 1.94
N SER A 6 -3.32 18.46 3.26
CA SER A 6 -3.86 17.42 4.15
C SER A 6 -5.38 17.45 4.34
N SER A 7 -6.11 18.46 3.83
CA SER A 7 -7.56 18.59 4.04
C SER A 7 -8.43 17.90 3.00
N LEU A 8 -7.84 17.24 2.00
CA LEU A 8 -8.57 16.55 0.92
C LEU A 8 -8.68 15.03 1.14
N SER A 9 -8.30 14.55 2.31
CA SER A 9 -8.14 13.12 2.63
C SER A 9 -9.43 12.30 2.69
N ASP A 10 -10.60 12.94 2.56
CA ASP A 10 -11.90 12.25 2.44
C ASP A 10 -12.54 12.42 1.04
N ASP A 11 -11.88 13.15 0.14
CA ASP A 11 -12.29 13.34 -1.26
C ASP A 11 -11.55 12.35 -2.17
N SER A 12 -12.22 11.83 -3.21
CA SER A 12 -11.56 10.96 -4.18
C SER A 12 -10.43 11.68 -4.92
N GLU A 13 -9.41 10.96 -5.39
CA GLU A 13 -8.32 11.52 -6.23
C GLU A 13 -8.85 12.32 -7.43
N GLU A 14 -10.00 11.92 -7.97
CA GLU A 14 -10.70 12.67 -9.02
C GLU A 14 -11.22 14.03 -8.55
N ALA A 15 -11.82 14.10 -7.36
CA ALA A 15 -12.28 15.36 -6.77
C ALA A 15 -11.10 16.31 -6.52
N VAL A 16 -9.95 15.78 -6.08
CA VAL A 16 -8.70 16.54 -5.95
C VAL A 16 -8.23 17.09 -7.29
N ALA A 17 -8.20 16.26 -8.34
CA ALA A 17 -7.80 16.70 -9.68
C ALA A 17 -8.72 17.82 -10.23
N ARG A 18 -10.04 17.70 -10.01
CA ARG A 18 -11.02 18.74 -10.36
C ARG A 18 -10.82 20.03 -9.57
N TYR A 19 -10.51 19.93 -8.28
CA TYR A 19 -10.20 21.11 -7.45
C TYR A 19 -8.95 21.84 -7.96
N LEU A 20 -7.87 21.11 -8.23
CA LEU A 20 -6.62 21.68 -8.74
C LEU A 20 -6.81 22.34 -10.11
N SER A 21 -7.57 21.70 -11.00
CA SER A 21 -7.92 22.27 -12.32
C SER A 21 -8.58 23.65 -12.18
N ARG A 22 -9.54 23.81 -11.26
CA ARG A 22 -10.20 25.10 -11.00
C ARG A 22 -9.22 26.13 -10.44
N GLN A 23 -8.40 25.73 -9.46
CA GLN A 23 -7.41 26.62 -8.86
C GLN A 23 -6.39 27.13 -9.87
N TRP A 24 -5.96 26.30 -10.81
CA TRP A 24 -5.05 26.71 -11.88
C TRP A 24 -5.66 27.73 -12.83
N VAL A 25 -6.93 27.56 -13.20
CA VAL A 25 -7.66 28.56 -14.00
C VAL A 25 -7.81 29.88 -13.25
N GLU A 26 -8.16 29.85 -11.96
CA GLU A 26 -8.26 31.05 -11.11
C GLU A 26 -6.92 31.81 -10.98
N LEU A 27 -5.79 31.10 -11.04
CA LEU A 27 -4.45 31.70 -11.02
C LEU A 27 -4.01 32.24 -12.39
N GLY A 28 -4.85 32.12 -13.43
CA GLY A 28 -4.61 32.70 -14.74
C GLY A 28 -4.03 31.74 -15.79
N LEU A 29 -3.99 30.42 -15.52
CA LEU A 29 -3.68 29.44 -16.56
C LEU A 29 -4.87 29.32 -17.52
N THR A 30 -4.62 29.49 -18.81
CA THR A 30 -5.65 29.50 -19.84
C THR A 30 -5.87 28.15 -20.51
N ASP A 31 -4.92 27.23 -20.37
CA ASP A 31 -4.93 25.90 -20.98
C ASP A 31 -4.79 24.82 -19.91
N VAL A 32 -5.92 24.46 -19.30
CA VAL A 32 -5.99 23.45 -18.23
C VAL A 32 -7.01 22.40 -18.60
N HIS A 33 -6.54 21.16 -18.77
CA HIS A 33 -7.37 20.04 -19.18
C HIS A 33 -7.17 18.83 -18.27
N LEU A 34 -8.27 18.18 -17.93
CA LEU A 34 -8.25 16.86 -17.30
C LEU A 34 -8.39 15.81 -18.40
N SER A 35 -7.46 14.85 -18.41
CA SER A 35 -7.47 13.71 -19.32
C SER A 35 -7.62 12.43 -18.52
N ASN A 36 -8.56 11.59 -18.94
CA ASN A 36 -8.81 10.30 -18.32
C ASN A 36 -8.07 9.22 -19.09
N HIS A 37 -7.38 8.36 -18.37
CA HIS A 37 -6.67 7.21 -18.92
C HIS A 37 -7.08 5.94 -18.20
N THR A 38 -7.38 4.90 -18.98
CA THR A 38 -7.57 3.56 -18.44
C THR A 38 -6.21 2.90 -18.34
N VAL A 39 -5.79 2.59 -17.11
CA VAL A 39 -4.53 1.92 -16.81
C VAL A 39 -4.78 0.70 -15.95
N LEU A 40 -3.89 -0.28 -16.02
CA LEU A 40 -3.92 -1.39 -15.08
C LEU A 40 -3.50 -0.87 -13.70
N LEU A 41 -4.38 -0.99 -12.71
CA LEU A 41 -4.08 -0.68 -11.33
C LEU A 41 -3.89 -1.95 -10.51
N SER A 42 -2.94 -1.90 -9.60
CA SER A 42 -2.65 -2.98 -8.67
C SER A 42 -2.99 -2.51 -7.26
N LEU A 43 -4.08 -3.03 -6.72
CA LEU A 43 -4.62 -2.67 -5.42
C LEU A 43 -4.39 -3.81 -4.42
N PRO A 44 -4.20 -3.52 -3.13
CA PRO A 44 -4.13 -4.57 -2.12
C PRO A 44 -5.43 -5.35 -2.04
N GLY A 45 -5.31 -6.62 -1.68
CA GLY A 45 -6.45 -7.51 -1.46
C GLY A 45 -7.25 -7.18 -0.21
N SER A 46 -8.36 -7.88 -0.05
CA SER A 46 -9.25 -7.81 1.12
C SER A 46 -8.65 -8.42 2.39
N THR A 47 -7.56 -9.17 2.26
CA THR A 47 -6.78 -9.71 3.39
C THR A 47 -5.36 -9.17 3.36
N PRO A 48 -4.75 -8.88 4.52
CA PRO A 48 -3.37 -8.41 4.57
C PRO A 48 -2.40 -9.47 4.08
N ASN A 49 -1.33 -9.03 3.43
CA ASN A 49 -0.17 -9.89 3.20
C ASN A 49 0.58 -10.12 4.52
N THR A 50 1.30 -11.24 4.64
CA THR A 50 2.07 -11.55 5.84
C THR A 50 3.43 -12.11 5.49
N ILE A 51 4.40 -11.88 6.37
CA ILE A 51 5.75 -12.43 6.32
C ILE A 51 5.89 -13.27 7.59
N THR A 52 6.21 -14.55 7.43
CA THR A 52 6.34 -15.48 8.57
C THR A 52 7.77 -15.99 8.68
N ASP A 53 8.35 -15.86 9.87
CA ASP A 53 9.58 -16.56 10.22
C ASP A 53 9.20 -17.93 10.79
N ARG A 54 9.50 -18.98 10.03
CA ARG A 54 9.20 -20.34 10.46
C ARG A 54 10.01 -20.81 11.67
N SER A 55 11.21 -20.27 11.87
CA SER A 55 12.09 -20.73 12.94
C SER A 55 11.60 -20.27 14.32
N SER A 56 11.12 -19.03 14.39
CA SER A 56 10.59 -18.40 15.60
C SER A 56 9.07 -18.47 15.70
N HIS A 57 8.39 -18.98 14.67
CA HIS A 57 6.92 -18.96 14.51
C HIS A 57 6.30 -17.56 14.58
N GLN A 58 7.09 -16.52 14.27
CA GLN A 58 6.62 -15.14 14.31
C GLN A 58 5.97 -14.72 12.98
N CYS A 59 4.91 -13.92 13.09
CA CYS A 59 4.17 -13.37 11.96
C CYS A 59 4.25 -11.84 11.97
N PHE A 60 4.54 -11.27 10.81
CA PHE A 60 4.64 -9.83 10.60
C PHE A 60 3.80 -9.37 9.41
N LEU A 61 3.25 -8.17 9.52
CA LEU A 61 2.66 -7.43 8.41
C LEU A 61 3.79 -6.82 7.53
N PRO A 62 3.49 -6.38 6.29
CA PRO A 62 4.52 -5.85 5.38
C PRO A 62 5.17 -4.54 5.88
N ASN A 63 4.58 -3.88 6.87
CA ASN A 63 5.13 -2.71 7.55
C ASN A 63 5.99 -3.06 8.78
N GLY A 64 6.21 -4.35 9.07
CA GLY A 64 7.03 -4.83 10.18
C GLY A 64 6.30 -5.00 11.52
N ILE A 65 5.01 -4.67 11.61
CA ILE A 65 4.23 -4.84 12.84
C ILE A 65 3.87 -6.32 13.05
N PRO A 66 3.99 -6.88 14.27
CA PRO A 66 3.52 -8.23 14.57
C PRO A 66 2.02 -8.42 14.27
N CYS A 67 1.64 -9.56 13.70
CA CYS A 67 0.25 -9.83 13.31
C CYS A 67 -0.75 -9.72 14.48
N ASP A 68 -0.33 -10.08 15.69
CA ASP A 68 -1.16 -10.08 16.90
C ASP A 68 -1.36 -8.68 17.51
N GLN A 69 -0.54 -7.71 17.11
CA GLN A 69 -0.62 -6.32 17.58
C GLN A 69 -1.52 -5.45 16.70
N ARG A 70 -2.28 -6.05 15.77
CA ARG A 70 -3.29 -5.31 15.00
C ARG A 70 -4.28 -4.68 15.98
N GLY A 71 -4.31 -3.36 16.04
CA GLY A 71 -5.16 -2.63 16.98
C GLY A 71 -6.64 -2.82 16.62
N PRO A 72 -7.57 -2.80 17.60
CA PRO A 72 -9.01 -2.80 17.33
C PRO A 72 -9.48 -1.64 16.44
N ASN A 73 -8.65 -0.59 16.29
CA ASN A 73 -8.93 0.60 15.49
C ASN A 73 -8.42 0.53 14.04
N ASP A 74 -7.81 -0.58 13.61
CA ASP A 74 -7.20 -0.72 12.27
C ASP A 74 -8.17 -1.21 11.16
N LEU A 75 -9.48 -0.91 11.28
CA LEU A 75 -10.49 -1.13 10.23
C LEU A 75 -11.36 0.14 10.08
N PRO A 76 -11.88 0.52 8.88
CA PRO A 76 -11.82 -0.11 7.55
C PRO A 76 -11.10 0.75 6.48
N LYS A 77 -10.52 1.90 6.85
CA LYS A 77 -9.94 2.88 5.90
C LYS A 77 -8.43 2.72 5.65
N GLN A 78 -7.73 1.86 6.40
CA GLN A 78 -6.30 1.69 6.22
C GLN A 78 -6.03 0.69 5.10
N GLN A 79 -5.68 1.22 3.93
CA GLN A 79 -5.18 0.42 2.82
C GLN A 79 -4.00 -0.44 3.32
N PHE A 80 -4.13 -1.77 3.27
CA PHE A 80 -3.04 -2.65 3.72
C PHE A 80 -1.75 -2.32 2.95
N SER A 81 -0.63 -2.26 3.67
CA SER A 81 0.68 -2.12 3.03
C SER A 81 0.88 -3.27 2.03
N TYR A 82 1.28 -2.93 0.81
CA TYR A 82 1.35 -3.84 -0.33
C TYR A 82 2.36 -3.36 -1.36
N ALA A 83 2.97 -4.29 -2.09
CA ALA A 83 3.86 -4.02 -3.22
C ALA A 83 3.09 -4.13 -4.54
N ALA A 84 2.80 -2.99 -5.17
CA ALA A 84 2.09 -2.93 -6.44
C ALA A 84 2.76 -3.77 -7.53
N TYR A 85 1.94 -4.50 -8.29
CA TYR A 85 2.34 -5.40 -9.38
C TYR A 85 3.16 -6.62 -8.95
N SER A 86 3.24 -6.91 -7.65
CA SER A 86 3.83 -8.17 -7.17
C SER A 86 2.98 -9.37 -7.58
N ALA A 87 3.65 -10.48 -7.88
CA ALA A 87 2.98 -11.74 -8.17
C ALA A 87 2.24 -12.26 -6.94
N VAL A 88 1.02 -12.78 -7.14
CA VAL A 88 0.22 -13.36 -6.07
C VAL A 88 0.75 -14.77 -5.77
N GLY A 89 1.10 -15.02 -4.51
CA GLY A 89 1.54 -16.34 -4.06
C GLY A 89 2.22 -16.31 -2.69
N SER A 90 2.58 -17.50 -2.20
CA SER A 90 3.37 -17.66 -0.98
C SER A 90 4.60 -18.49 -1.29
N LEU A 91 5.78 -17.97 -0.95
CA LEU A 91 7.05 -18.66 -1.10
C LEU A 91 7.61 -19.02 0.27
N GLN A 92 8.26 -20.18 0.36
CA GLN A 92 8.87 -20.67 1.58
C GLN A 92 10.28 -21.17 1.27
N VAL A 93 11.26 -20.74 2.07
CA VAL A 93 12.63 -21.23 1.98
C VAL A 93 12.82 -22.33 3.03
N LEU A 94 13.28 -23.50 2.59
CA LEU A 94 13.69 -24.59 3.47
C LEU A 94 15.21 -24.55 3.62
N TYR A 95 15.70 -24.24 4.82
CA TYR A 95 17.12 -24.42 5.13
C TYR A 95 17.41 -25.91 5.32
N HIS A 96 17.95 -26.57 4.31
CA HIS A 96 18.51 -27.90 4.50
C HIS A 96 19.90 -27.74 5.11
N ARG A 97 20.07 -28.03 6.41
CA ARG A 97 21.40 -28.27 6.97
C ARG A 97 21.91 -29.59 6.37
N PRO A 98 22.99 -29.62 5.57
CA PRO A 98 23.65 -30.88 5.27
C PRO A 98 24.18 -31.45 6.59
N VAL A 99 23.58 -32.55 7.05
CA VAL A 99 24.15 -33.34 8.14
C VAL A 99 25.34 -34.08 7.54
N LEU A 100 26.54 -33.50 7.66
CA LEU A 100 27.77 -34.25 7.45
C LEU A 100 27.87 -35.25 8.60
N THR A 101 27.38 -36.46 8.37
CA THR A 101 27.71 -37.64 9.19
C THR A 101 29.09 -38.10 8.73
N PHE A 102 30.09 -37.88 9.57
CA PHE A 102 31.38 -38.56 9.43
C PHE A 102 31.30 -39.94 10.11
N PRO A 103 31.93 -40.98 9.53
CA PRO A 103 31.94 -42.34 10.08
C PRO A 103 32.66 -42.43 11.43
#